data_AF-A0A8R2FDR0-F1
#
_entry.id   AF-A0A8R2FDR0-F1
#
_cell.length_a   1.000
_cell.length_b   1.000
_cell.length_c   1.000
_cell.angle_alpha   90.00
_cell.angle_beta   90.00
_cell.angle_gamma   90.00
#
_symmetry.space_group_name_H-M   'P 1'
#
loop_
_entity.id
_entity.type
_entity.pdbx_description
1 polymer ?
#
loop_
_entity_poly.entity_id
_entity_poly.type
_entity_poly.pdbx_seq_one_letter_code
_entity_poly.pdbx_strand_id
1 'polypeptide(L)'
;MALTVLEPTGNGIGSDAFAIIWDGKALHGLNASGRSPASWNAERFAGQSTMPEIGWEAVTVPGAVSAWVTLAERFATLPLTTLAQPAIEYARDGFPVSPLIAHLWQRGYNKLKSQPGFVECFAPDGRPPRAGELFRNPAQAATLQKIAETRGEAFYRGDLAEKMVAFAGQHGAALSMTDLNNHRADWVDLLSRPFANGSVQELPPNGQGIATLIALGILEQWDIGSYTPDSVPWLHLSIEAMKLALVDLDRYVTDYDHLEFPAELLLSDSYLKQRAQLINPDQ
;
A
#
# COMPACT_ATOMS: atom_id res chain seq x y z
N MET A 1 2.28 12.69 3.34
CA MET A 1 1.58 13.71 2.53
C MET A 1 2.42 14.23 1.38
N ALA A 2 3.60 14.83 1.61
CA ALA A 2 4.38 15.46 0.53
C ALA A 2 4.68 14.54 -0.67
N LEU A 3 4.95 13.24 -0.44
CA LEU A 3 5.20 12.30 -1.53
C LEU A 3 4.01 12.12 -2.49
N THR A 4 2.76 12.34 -2.06
CA THR A 4 1.60 12.28 -2.98
C THR A 4 1.61 13.43 -3.99
N VAL A 5 2.44 14.45 -3.77
CA VAL A 5 2.66 15.60 -4.65
C VAL A 5 3.96 15.43 -5.42
N LEU A 6 5.05 15.10 -4.71
CA LEU A 6 6.41 15.06 -5.26
C LEU A 6 6.72 13.79 -6.06
N GLU A 7 6.04 12.69 -5.75
CA GLU A 7 6.17 11.37 -6.39
C GLU A 7 4.77 10.78 -6.68
N PRO A 8 3.98 11.40 -7.57
CA PRO A 8 2.62 10.93 -7.85
C PRO A 8 2.59 9.62 -8.68
N THR A 9 3.76 9.10 -9.06
CA THR A 9 3.92 7.86 -9.81
C THR A 9 3.90 6.61 -8.94
N GLY A 10 4.10 6.77 -7.62
CA GLY A 10 4.06 5.70 -6.63
C GLY A 10 3.23 6.02 -5.38
N ASN A 11 2.79 7.27 -5.23
CA ASN A 11 2.03 7.74 -4.06
C ASN A 11 0.80 8.52 -4.51
N GLY A 12 -0.29 8.46 -3.73
CA GLY A 12 -1.49 9.23 -4.03
C GLY A 12 -2.31 9.54 -2.78
N ILE A 13 -3.15 10.57 -2.84
CA ILE A 13 -4.16 10.79 -1.79
C ILE A 13 -5.24 9.70 -1.87
N GLY A 14 -5.49 9.21 -3.09
CA GLY A 14 -6.38 8.08 -3.39
C GLY A 14 -5.74 6.69 -3.23
N SER A 15 -4.59 6.56 -2.55
CA SER A 15 -3.94 5.26 -2.32
C SER A 15 -4.27 4.70 -0.93
N ASP A 16 -3.65 3.57 -0.62
CA ASP A 16 -3.63 2.96 0.72
C ASP A 16 -2.36 3.32 1.48
N ALA A 17 -2.33 2.97 2.77
CA ALA A 17 -1.14 3.08 3.60
C ALA A 17 -1.09 1.99 4.68
N PHE A 18 0.12 1.60 5.02
CA PHE A 18 0.45 0.65 6.08
C PHE A 18 1.59 1.24 6.90
N ALA A 19 1.64 0.94 8.20
CA ALA A 19 2.75 1.40 9.03
C ALA A 19 3.05 0.44 10.18
N ILE A 20 4.35 0.27 10.46
CA ILE A 20 4.87 -0.31 11.70
C ILE A 20 5.60 0.81 12.43
N ILE A 21 5.19 1.12 13.66
CA ILE A 21 5.67 2.28 14.42
C ILE A 21 6.23 1.83 15.76
N TRP A 22 7.47 2.22 16.06
CA TRP A 22 8.04 2.14 17.40
C TRP A 22 7.86 3.49 18.11
N ASP A 23 7.14 3.50 19.23
CA ASP A 23 6.87 4.74 20.00
C ASP A 23 7.90 5.00 21.13
N GLY A 24 8.96 4.19 21.21
CA GLY A 24 9.92 4.19 22.32
C GLY A 24 9.62 3.16 23.42
N LYS A 25 8.44 2.52 23.39
CA LYS A 25 7.99 1.54 24.38
C LYS A 25 7.46 0.25 23.76
N ALA A 26 6.68 0.37 22.68
CA ALA A 26 6.04 -0.74 22.00
C ALA A 26 6.01 -0.51 20.47
N LEU A 27 5.94 -1.62 19.74
CA LEU A 27 5.65 -1.62 18.31
C LEU A 27 4.13 -1.59 18.10
N HIS A 28 3.69 -0.86 17.09
CA HIS A 28 2.29 -0.73 16.70
C HIS A 28 2.15 -1.01 15.20
N GLY A 29 1.20 -1.86 14.82
CA GLY A 29 0.82 -2.07 13.43
C GLY A 29 -0.42 -1.26 13.06
N LEU A 30 -0.40 -0.58 11.93
CA LEU A 30 -1.55 0.12 11.35
C LEU A 30 -1.79 -0.39 9.93
N ASN A 31 -2.97 -0.96 9.70
CA ASN A 31 -3.47 -1.27 8.37
C ASN A 31 -4.52 -0.23 8.00
N ALA A 32 -4.21 0.62 7.01
CA ALA A 32 -5.16 1.54 6.42
C ALA A 32 -5.29 1.26 4.92
N SER A 33 -5.42 -0.02 4.58
CA SER A 33 -5.81 -0.43 3.24
C SER A 33 -7.30 -0.32 3.02
N GLY A 34 -7.66 -0.06 1.77
CA GLY A 34 -9.01 0.08 1.32
C GLY A 34 -9.73 -1.25 1.19
N ARG A 35 -10.99 -1.29 1.62
CA ARG A 35 -11.89 -2.38 1.29
C ARG A 35 -12.40 -2.22 -0.14
N SER A 36 -12.71 -3.34 -0.79
CA SER A 36 -13.46 -3.31 -2.04
C SER A 36 -14.84 -2.66 -1.81
N PRO A 37 -15.41 -1.98 -2.82
CA PRO A 37 -16.79 -1.54 -2.77
C PRO A 37 -17.73 -2.69 -2.39
N ALA A 38 -18.65 -2.45 -1.46
CA ALA A 38 -19.52 -3.49 -0.90
C ALA A 38 -20.46 -4.14 -1.93
N SER A 39 -20.66 -3.50 -3.08
CA SER A 39 -21.47 -4.03 -4.18
C SER A 39 -20.69 -4.91 -5.17
N TRP A 40 -19.38 -5.07 -4.99
CA TRP A 40 -18.60 -6.02 -5.78
C TRP A 40 -19.01 -7.47 -5.48
N ASN A 41 -19.17 -8.25 -6.54
CA ASN A 41 -19.48 -9.69 -6.50
C ASN A 41 -18.86 -10.38 -7.72
N ALA A 42 -18.83 -11.71 -7.72
CA ALA A 42 -18.22 -12.49 -8.79
C ALA A 42 -18.85 -12.20 -10.17
N GLU A 43 -20.16 -11.92 -10.22
CA GLU A 43 -20.88 -11.62 -11.44
C GLU A 43 -20.40 -10.33 -12.12
N ARG A 44 -20.05 -9.28 -11.33
CA ARG A 44 -19.51 -8.02 -11.87
C ARG A 44 -18.21 -8.22 -12.64
N PHE A 45 -17.44 -9.22 -12.23
CA PHE A 45 -16.17 -9.61 -12.84
C PHE A 45 -16.28 -10.86 -13.72
N ALA A 46 -17.50 -11.31 -14.02
CA ALA A 46 -17.72 -12.47 -14.86
C ALA A 46 -17.07 -12.27 -16.24
N GLY A 47 -16.34 -13.28 -16.69
CA GLY A 47 -15.58 -13.23 -17.95
C GLY A 47 -14.19 -12.61 -17.84
N GLN A 48 -13.79 -12.14 -16.67
CA GLN A 48 -12.40 -11.72 -16.40
C GLN A 48 -11.64 -12.88 -15.75
N SER A 49 -10.44 -13.17 -16.27
CA SER A 49 -9.56 -14.19 -15.67
C SER A 49 -8.74 -13.66 -14.50
N THR A 50 -8.61 -12.34 -14.40
CA THR A 50 -7.85 -11.60 -13.38
C THR A 50 -8.51 -10.26 -13.12
N MET A 51 -8.26 -9.66 -11.96
CA MET A 51 -8.72 -8.30 -11.67
C MET A 51 -8.10 -7.29 -12.64
N PRO A 52 -8.83 -6.26 -13.09
CA PRO A 52 -8.28 -5.23 -13.95
C PRO A 52 -7.17 -4.45 -13.25
N GLU A 53 -6.10 -4.12 -13.98
CA GLU A 53 -5.04 -3.24 -13.47
C GLU A 53 -5.35 -1.75 -13.65
N ILE A 54 -6.29 -1.40 -14.53
CA ILE A 54 -6.57 -0.03 -14.96
C ILE A 54 -8.07 0.22 -14.94
N GLY A 55 -8.45 1.41 -14.48
CA GLY A 55 -9.82 1.87 -14.45
C GLY A 55 -10.46 1.70 -13.08
N TRP A 56 -11.72 2.08 -12.98
CA TRP A 56 -12.45 2.14 -11.71
C TRP A 56 -12.63 0.78 -11.03
N GLU A 57 -12.68 -0.30 -11.79
CA GLU A 57 -12.79 -1.65 -11.23
C GLU A 57 -11.49 -2.14 -10.57
N ALA A 58 -10.40 -1.35 -10.66
CA ALA A 58 -9.16 -1.56 -9.92
C ALA A 58 -9.08 -0.72 -8.63
N VAL A 59 -10.08 0.12 -8.34
CA VAL A 59 -10.06 1.09 -7.25
C VAL A 59 -10.82 0.57 -6.03
N THR A 60 -10.11 0.42 -4.91
CA THR A 60 -10.68 0.21 -3.57
C THR A 60 -10.91 1.54 -2.86
N VAL A 61 -11.53 1.51 -1.67
CA VAL A 61 -11.73 2.72 -0.85
C VAL A 61 -10.37 3.29 -0.39
N PRO A 62 -9.97 4.51 -0.75
CA PRO A 62 -8.63 4.98 -0.42
C PRO A 62 -8.34 5.12 1.09
N GLY A 63 -7.30 4.46 1.60
CA GLY A 63 -6.99 4.50 3.03
C GLY A 63 -5.82 5.40 3.48
N ALA A 64 -5.04 5.98 2.58
CA ALA A 64 -3.89 6.84 2.92
C ALA A 64 -4.25 8.00 3.85
N VAL A 65 -5.41 8.64 3.64
CA VAL A 65 -5.87 9.76 4.48
C VAL A 65 -6.18 9.29 5.90
N SER A 66 -6.87 8.16 6.05
CA SER A 66 -7.13 7.57 7.37
C SER A 66 -5.85 7.23 8.12
N ALA A 67 -4.80 6.72 7.44
CA ALA A 67 -3.52 6.50 8.09
C ALA A 67 -2.93 7.79 8.65
N TRP A 68 -2.90 8.88 7.88
CA TRP A 68 -2.34 10.14 8.34
C TRP A 68 -3.09 10.70 9.55
N VAL A 69 -4.42 10.63 9.53
CA VAL A 69 -5.27 11.11 10.63
C VAL A 69 -5.05 10.26 11.87
N THR A 70 -5.15 8.94 11.74
CA THR A 70 -5.00 8.00 12.87
C THR A 70 -3.61 8.04 13.50
N LEU A 71 -2.55 8.16 12.69
CA LEU A 71 -1.18 8.32 13.20
C LEU A 71 -1.00 9.68 13.89
N ALA A 72 -1.53 10.76 13.30
CA ALA A 72 -1.42 12.09 13.90
C ALA A 72 -2.18 12.17 15.23
N GLU A 73 -3.34 11.54 15.33
CA GLU A 73 -4.13 11.46 16.56
C GLU A 73 -3.39 10.80 17.72
N ARG A 74 -2.68 9.71 17.42
CA ARG A 74 -2.05 8.91 18.46
C ARG A 74 -0.65 9.40 18.81
N PHE A 75 0.11 9.85 17.82
CA PHE A 75 1.56 10.03 17.96
C PHE A 75 2.08 11.44 17.63
N ALA A 76 1.33 12.28 16.92
CA ALA A 76 1.85 13.58 16.54
C ALA A 76 1.83 14.57 17.72
N THR A 77 2.87 15.40 17.77
CA THR A 77 2.97 16.54 18.68
C THR A 77 2.56 17.87 18.03
N LEU A 78 2.31 17.87 16.71
CA LEU A 78 1.90 19.03 15.93
C LEU A 78 0.50 18.80 15.32
N PRO A 79 -0.30 19.86 15.14
CA PRO A 79 -1.57 19.77 14.42
C PRO A 79 -1.40 19.24 13.00
N LEU A 80 -2.40 18.48 12.51
CA LEU A 80 -2.38 17.94 11.15
C LEU A 80 -2.26 19.04 10.08
N THR A 81 -2.85 20.21 10.33
CA THR A 81 -2.71 21.41 9.47
C THR A 81 -1.25 21.86 9.35
N THR A 82 -0.48 21.81 10.43
CA THR A 82 0.97 22.11 10.40
C THR A 82 1.74 21.03 9.65
N LEU A 83 1.43 19.75 9.89
CA LEU A 83 2.09 18.62 9.22
C LEU A 83 1.82 18.58 7.71
N ALA A 84 0.62 19.00 7.28
CA ALA A 84 0.22 19.03 5.88
C ALA A 84 0.82 20.20 5.10
N GLN A 85 1.20 21.28 5.79
CA GLN A 85 1.62 22.54 5.19
C GLN A 85 2.67 22.39 4.08
N PRO A 86 3.77 21.62 4.25
CA PRO A 86 4.76 21.46 3.18
C PRO A 86 4.18 20.84 1.92
N ALA A 87 3.29 19.85 2.06
CA ALA A 87 2.65 19.20 0.90
C ALA A 87 1.71 20.16 0.16
N ILE A 88 0.98 20.99 0.91
CA ILE A 88 0.07 22.02 0.36
C ILE A 88 0.87 23.08 -0.40
N GLU A 89 1.99 23.54 0.14
CA GLU A 89 2.88 24.51 -0.50
C GLU A 89 3.51 23.94 -1.78
N TYR A 90 4.04 22.71 -1.74
CA TYR A 90 4.56 22.07 -2.95
C TYR A 90 3.49 21.88 -4.03
N ALA A 91 2.27 21.54 -3.65
CA ALA A 91 1.18 21.39 -4.61
C ALA A 91 0.76 22.74 -5.21
N ARG A 92 0.70 23.80 -4.40
CA ARG A 92 0.27 25.14 -4.83
C ARG A 92 1.34 25.88 -5.63
N ASP A 93 2.53 25.99 -5.06
CA ASP A 93 3.61 26.86 -5.54
C ASP A 93 4.53 26.12 -6.52
N GLY A 94 4.51 24.79 -6.46
CA GLY A 94 5.16 23.86 -7.37
C GLY A 94 6.53 23.40 -6.90
N PHE A 95 7.05 22.40 -7.60
CA PHE A 95 8.37 21.83 -7.35
C PHE A 95 9.05 21.44 -8.68
N PRO A 96 10.39 21.52 -8.76
CA PRO A 96 11.11 21.03 -9.93
C PRO A 96 11.04 19.50 -9.97
N VAL A 97 10.49 18.95 -11.05
CA VAL A 97 10.32 17.49 -11.18
C VAL A 97 11.69 16.81 -11.28
N SER A 98 11.95 15.80 -10.45
CA SER A 98 13.23 15.10 -10.45
C SER A 98 13.39 14.17 -11.68
N PRO A 99 14.62 13.83 -12.10
CA PRO A 99 14.83 13.04 -13.32
C PRO A 99 14.13 11.68 -13.32
N LEU A 100 14.19 10.94 -12.22
CA LEU A 100 13.54 9.63 -12.10
C LEU A 100 12.01 9.77 -12.15
N ILE A 101 11.47 10.78 -11.45
CA ILE A 101 10.03 11.03 -11.43
C ILE A 101 9.53 11.44 -12.81
N ALA A 102 10.24 12.30 -13.55
CA ALA A 102 9.89 12.63 -14.93
C ALA A 102 9.83 11.39 -15.84
N HIS A 103 10.79 10.46 -15.69
CA HIS A 103 10.80 9.20 -16.42
C HIS A 103 9.59 8.32 -16.09
N LEU A 104 9.29 8.12 -14.80
CA LEU A 104 8.15 7.32 -14.35
C LEU A 104 6.81 7.98 -14.74
N TRP A 105 6.74 9.31 -14.70
CA TRP A 105 5.56 10.07 -15.08
C TRP A 105 5.26 9.93 -16.57
N GLN A 106 6.30 9.92 -17.42
CA GLN A 106 6.14 9.64 -18.84
C GLN A 106 5.62 8.22 -19.10
N ARG A 107 6.09 7.22 -18.34
CA ARG A 107 5.54 5.85 -18.40
C ARG A 107 4.08 5.81 -17.98
N GLY A 108 3.75 6.46 -16.87
CA GLY A 108 2.37 6.60 -16.37
C GLY A 108 1.46 7.26 -17.39
N TYR A 109 1.88 8.38 -18.00
CA TYR A 109 1.14 9.06 -19.06
C TYR A 109 0.87 8.15 -20.26
N ASN A 110 1.86 7.39 -20.72
CA ASN A 110 1.68 6.47 -21.83
C ASN A 110 0.65 5.36 -21.53
N LYS A 111 0.54 4.92 -20.26
CA LYS A 111 -0.41 3.89 -19.81
C LYS A 111 -1.81 4.46 -19.50
N LEU A 112 -1.89 5.68 -18.95
CA LEU A 112 -3.09 6.17 -18.27
C LEU A 112 -3.74 7.43 -18.89
N LYS A 113 -3.16 8.03 -19.95
CA LYS A 113 -3.73 9.25 -20.56
C LYS A 113 -5.17 9.13 -21.09
N SER A 114 -5.67 7.91 -21.30
CA SER A 114 -7.07 7.67 -21.69
C SER A 114 -8.02 7.57 -20.51
N GLN A 115 -7.51 7.48 -19.28
CA GLN A 115 -8.33 7.41 -18.08
C GLN A 115 -8.97 8.76 -17.78
N PRO A 116 -10.25 8.78 -17.37
CA PRO A 116 -10.94 10.02 -17.09
C PRO A 116 -10.22 10.88 -16.04
N GLY A 117 -10.04 12.17 -16.32
CA GLY A 117 -9.41 13.13 -15.41
C GLY A 117 -7.88 13.04 -15.31
N PHE A 118 -7.24 12.05 -15.94
CA PHE A 118 -5.80 11.85 -15.81
C PHE A 118 -4.99 12.99 -16.44
N VAL A 119 -5.33 13.38 -17.67
CA VAL A 119 -4.57 14.40 -18.40
C VAL A 119 -4.72 15.76 -17.73
N GLU A 120 -5.94 16.09 -17.28
CA GLU A 120 -6.25 17.33 -16.60
C GLU A 120 -5.45 17.48 -15.30
N CYS A 121 -5.24 16.38 -14.57
CA CYS A 121 -4.51 16.38 -13.31
C CYS A 121 -2.99 16.28 -13.48
N PHE A 122 -2.52 15.37 -14.35
CA PHE A 122 -1.12 14.95 -14.40
C PHE A 122 -0.38 15.37 -15.66
N ALA A 123 -1.07 15.94 -16.65
CA ALA A 123 -0.48 16.45 -17.89
C ALA A 123 -1.26 17.68 -18.41
N PRO A 124 -1.42 18.74 -17.60
CA PRO A 124 -2.28 19.88 -17.92
C PRO A 124 -1.87 20.61 -19.22
N ASP A 125 -0.58 20.56 -19.58
CA ASP A 125 -0.06 21.08 -20.86
C ASP A 125 -0.17 20.07 -22.02
N GLY A 126 -1.01 19.04 -21.89
CA GLY A 126 -1.18 17.96 -22.85
C GLY A 126 -0.05 16.92 -22.86
N ARG A 127 0.99 17.11 -22.05
CA ARG A 127 2.14 16.22 -21.90
C ARG A 127 2.57 16.12 -20.43
N PRO A 128 3.27 15.05 -20.02
CA PRO A 128 3.87 15.00 -18.69
C PRO A 128 4.97 16.05 -18.53
N PRO A 129 5.25 16.51 -17.30
CA PRO A 129 6.33 17.45 -17.03
C PRO A 129 7.71 16.82 -17.31
N ARG A 130 8.66 17.64 -17.73
CA ARG A 130 10.06 17.23 -17.94
C ARG A 130 10.87 17.39 -16.66
N ALA A 131 12.02 16.71 -16.59
CA ALA A 131 12.95 16.89 -15.49
C ALA A 131 13.36 18.38 -15.37
N GLY A 132 13.32 18.91 -14.14
CA GLY A 132 13.58 20.31 -13.81
C GLY A 132 12.43 21.28 -14.08
N GLU A 133 11.37 20.85 -14.78
CA GLU A 133 10.18 21.66 -15.00
C GLU A 133 9.41 21.84 -13.68
N LEU A 134 8.88 23.04 -13.45
CA LEU A 134 8.07 23.32 -12.27
C LEU A 134 6.66 22.77 -12.49
N PHE A 135 6.28 21.74 -11.75
CA PHE A 135 4.91 21.20 -11.77
C PHE A 135 4.11 21.77 -10.60
N ARG A 136 2.85 22.17 -10.87
CA ARG A 136 1.91 22.73 -9.90
C ARG A 136 0.58 22.02 -10.01
N ASN A 137 -0.06 21.75 -8.88
CA ASN A 137 -1.42 21.22 -8.79
C ASN A 137 -2.22 21.95 -7.68
N PRO A 138 -2.75 23.16 -7.97
CA PRO A 138 -3.52 23.93 -7.00
C PRO A 138 -4.79 23.21 -6.52
N ALA A 139 -5.40 22.35 -7.35
CA ALA A 139 -6.55 21.55 -6.96
C ALA A 139 -6.18 20.53 -5.88
N GLN A 140 -5.03 19.86 -6.02
CA GLN A 140 -4.50 18.96 -4.98
C GLN A 140 -4.14 19.72 -3.71
N ALA A 141 -3.62 20.95 -3.81
CA ALA A 141 -3.35 21.80 -2.65
C ALA A 141 -4.64 22.09 -1.86
N ALA A 142 -5.73 22.46 -2.55
CA ALA A 142 -7.03 22.70 -1.93
C ALA A 142 -7.60 21.43 -1.26
N THR A 143 -7.44 20.27 -1.91
CA THR A 143 -7.82 18.97 -1.34
C THR A 143 -7.04 18.66 -0.06
N LEU A 144 -5.71 18.82 -0.08
CA LEU A 144 -4.86 18.57 1.09
C LEU A 144 -5.17 19.53 2.25
N GLN A 145 -5.39 20.82 1.94
CA GLN A 145 -5.80 21.83 2.92
C GLN A 145 -7.10 21.38 3.62
N LYS A 146 -8.11 21.02 2.83
CA LYS A 146 -9.41 20.60 3.36
C LYS A 146 -9.31 19.33 4.19
N ILE A 147 -8.55 18.33 3.72
CA ILE A 147 -8.27 17.11 4.49
C ILE A 147 -7.66 17.46 5.85
N ALA A 148 -6.67 18.37 5.89
CA ALA A 148 -6.00 18.72 7.13
C ALA A 148 -6.91 19.49 8.09
N GLU A 149 -7.69 20.45 7.58
CA GLU A 149 -8.65 21.25 8.36
C GLU A 149 -9.77 20.41 8.96
N THR A 150 -10.31 19.46 8.19
CA THR A 150 -11.41 18.60 8.64
C THR A 150 -10.95 17.28 9.24
N ARG A 151 -9.62 17.07 9.38
CA ARG A 151 -9.04 15.81 9.86
C ARG A 151 -9.57 14.59 9.09
N GLY A 152 -9.63 14.70 7.76
CA GLY A 152 -10.10 13.64 6.88
C GLY A 152 -11.62 13.56 6.69
N GLU A 153 -12.45 14.23 7.49
CA GLU A 153 -13.92 14.12 7.36
C GLU A 153 -14.43 14.53 5.98
N ALA A 154 -13.88 15.60 5.38
CA ALA A 154 -14.26 15.99 4.02
C ALA A 154 -14.01 14.88 2.99
N PHE A 155 -12.96 14.08 3.19
CA PHE A 155 -12.52 13.01 2.28
C PHE A 155 -13.40 11.76 2.35
N TYR A 156 -13.86 11.40 3.55
CA TYR A 156 -14.64 10.17 3.76
C TYR A 156 -16.17 10.41 3.86
N ARG A 157 -16.59 11.59 4.34
CA ARG A 157 -18.00 11.88 4.68
C ARG A 157 -18.51 13.25 4.22
N GLY A 158 -17.68 14.02 3.50
CA GLY A 158 -18.01 15.37 3.06
C GLY A 158 -17.96 15.56 1.54
N ASP A 159 -17.75 16.79 1.11
CA ASP A 159 -17.84 17.17 -0.30
C ASP A 159 -16.78 16.51 -1.21
N LEU A 160 -15.61 16.15 -0.68
CA LEU A 160 -14.61 15.40 -1.46
C LEU A 160 -15.10 13.96 -1.68
N ALA A 161 -15.70 13.35 -0.66
CA ALA A 161 -16.35 12.03 -0.78
C ALA A 161 -17.46 12.05 -1.85
N GLU A 162 -18.34 13.04 -1.78
CA GLU A 162 -19.42 13.23 -2.75
C GLU A 162 -18.89 13.40 -4.18
N LYS A 163 -17.82 14.19 -4.37
CA LYS A 163 -17.17 14.38 -5.68
C LYS A 163 -16.56 13.08 -6.21
N MET A 164 -15.88 12.31 -5.34
CA MET A 164 -15.30 11.02 -5.72
C MET A 164 -16.38 10.04 -6.19
N VAL A 165 -17.45 9.88 -5.40
CA VAL A 165 -18.56 8.97 -5.73
C VAL A 165 -19.32 9.42 -6.97
N ALA A 166 -19.57 10.72 -7.14
CA ALA A 166 -20.21 11.24 -8.34
C ALA A 166 -19.37 10.98 -9.60
N PHE A 167 -18.06 11.19 -9.54
CA PHE A 167 -17.16 10.92 -10.66
C PHE A 167 -17.04 9.41 -10.95
N ALA A 168 -16.95 8.58 -9.90
CA ALA A 168 -16.97 7.13 -10.01
C ALA A 168 -18.26 6.65 -10.71
N GLY A 169 -19.42 7.16 -10.30
CA GLY A 169 -20.72 6.84 -10.90
C GLY A 169 -20.86 7.26 -12.37
N GLN A 170 -20.32 8.42 -12.75
CA GLN A 170 -20.26 8.86 -14.16
C GLN A 170 -19.47 7.90 -15.06
N HIS A 171 -18.58 7.11 -14.47
CA HIS A 171 -17.75 6.12 -15.15
C HIS A 171 -18.14 4.66 -14.83
N GLY A 172 -19.35 4.44 -14.30
CA GLY A 172 -19.92 3.11 -14.08
C GLY A 172 -19.33 2.33 -12.91
N ALA A 173 -18.51 2.96 -12.07
CA ALA A 173 -17.86 2.34 -10.92
C ALA A 173 -18.86 1.98 -9.80
N ALA A 174 -18.43 1.06 -8.93
CA ALA A 174 -19.20 0.60 -7.77
C ALA A 174 -19.00 1.42 -6.49
N LEU A 175 -17.96 2.27 -6.42
CA LEU A 175 -17.61 3.03 -5.23
C LEU A 175 -18.77 3.94 -4.79
N SER A 176 -19.23 3.76 -3.55
CA SER A 176 -20.38 4.48 -2.98
C SER A 176 -20.00 5.32 -1.77
N MET A 177 -20.92 6.22 -1.38
CA MET A 177 -20.79 6.97 -0.12
C MET A 177 -20.78 6.06 1.10
N THR A 178 -21.51 4.94 1.06
CA THR A 178 -21.50 3.95 2.15
C THR A 178 -20.11 3.34 2.33
N ASP A 179 -19.42 3.04 1.22
CA ASP A 179 -18.06 2.48 1.27
C ASP A 179 -17.07 3.47 1.91
N LEU A 180 -17.10 4.74 1.48
CA LEU A 180 -16.26 5.80 2.05
C LEU A 180 -16.59 6.06 3.53
N ASN A 181 -17.88 6.13 3.89
CA ASN A 181 -18.34 6.41 5.25
C ASN A 181 -17.90 5.34 6.25
N ASN A 182 -17.93 4.07 5.82
CA ASN A 182 -17.60 2.90 6.65
C ASN A 182 -16.09 2.65 6.77
N HIS A 183 -15.27 3.34 5.98
CA HIS A 183 -13.82 3.19 6.02
C HIS A 183 -13.22 3.63 7.34
N ARG A 184 -12.24 2.87 7.80
CA ARG A 184 -11.40 3.18 8.96
C ARG A 184 -10.04 2.49 8.79
N ALA A 185 -9.02 3.05 9.44
CA ALA A 185 -7.77 2.34 9.66
C ALA A 185 -7.91 1.40 10.87
N ASP A 186 -7.30 0.23 10.79
CA ASP A 186 -7.32 -0.80 11.82
C ASP A 186 -5.95 -0.89 12.50
N TRP A 187 -5.92 -0.76 13.82
CA TRP A 187 -4.73 -1.11 14.63
C TRP A 187 -4.66 -2.62 14.74
N VAL A 188 -3.52 -3.20 14.37
CA VAL A 188 -3.34 -4.65 14.28
C VAL A 188 -2.12 -5.09 15.07
N ASP A 189 -2.21 -6.29 15.62
CA ASP A 189 -1.05 -6.96 16.22
C ASP A 189 -0.12 -7.44 15.11
N LEU A 190 1.19 -7.28 15.33
CA LEU A 190 2.21 -7.67 14.36
C LEU A 190 2.43 -9.18 14.39
N LEU A 191 2.70 -9.74 13.22
CA LEU A 191 3.33 -11.04 13.12
C LEU A 191 4.82 -10.86 13.30
N SER A 192 5.44 -11.77 14.05
CA SER A 192 6.86 -11.65 14.34
C SER A 192 7.55 -12.98 14.32
N ARG A 193 8.86 -12.92 14.04
CA ARG A 193 9.72 -14.07 14.19
C ARG A 193 11.10 -13.65 14.68
N PRO A 194 11.72 -14.38 15.62
CA PRO A 194 13.13 -14.23 15.90
C PRO A 194 13.94 -14.51 14.63
N PHE A 195 15.02 -13.77 14.42
CA PHE A 195 15.99 -14.04 13.36
C PHE A 195 17.31 -13.32 13.65
N ALA A 196 18.44 -14.00 13.49
CA ALA A 196 19.80 -13.42 13.61
C ALA A 196 20.00 -12.49 14.83
N ASN A 197 19.68 -12.97 16.04
CA ASN A 197 19.73 -12.23 17.32
C ASN A 197 18.80 -11.00 17.43
N GLY A 198 17.90 -10.82 16.46
CA GLY A 198 16.85 -9.81 16.49
C GLY A 198 15.48 -10.44 16.28
N SER A 199 14.53 -9.61 15.85
CA SER A 199 13.21 -10.06 15.43
C SER A 199 12.76 -9.26 14.21
N VAL A 200 12.22 -9.96 13.23
CA VAL A 200 11.55 -9.38 12.07
C VAL A 200 10.06 -9.31 12.36
N GLN A 201 9.46 -8.18 11.99
CA GLN A 201 8.10 -7.79 12.34
C GLN A 201 7.39 -7.41 11.06
N GLU A 202 6.21 -7.97 10.85
CA GLU A 202 5.40 -7.71 9.67
C GLU A 202 3.96 -7.48 10.09
N LEU A 203 3.23 -6.71 9.29
CA LEU A 203 1.79 -6.62 9.44
C LEU A 203 1.16 -7.98 9.07
N PRO A 204 0.05 -8.36 9.71
CA PRO A 204 -0.71 -9.53 9.29
C PRO A 204 -1.28 -9.32 7.87
N PRO A 205 -1.86 -10.38 7.27
CA PRO A 205 -2.71 -10.24 6.10
C PRO A 205 -3.73 -9.10 6.28
N ASN A 206 -4.15 -8.39 5.24
CA ASN A 206 -3.96 -8.62 3.80
C ASN A 206 -2.58 -8.24 3.23
N GLY A 207 -1.63 -7.80 4.07
CA GLY A 207 -0.24 -7.59 3.64
C GLY A 207 0.46 -8.90 3.24
N GLN A 208 1.49 -8.79 2.41
CA GLN A 208 2.29 -9.92 1.92
C GLN A 208 3.59 -10.15 2.69
N GLY A 209 3.89 -9.31 3.69
CA GLY A 209 5.11 -9.37 4.49
C GLY A 209 5.32 -10.71 5.19
N ILE A 210 4.25 -11.46 5.50
CA ILE A 210 4.33 -12.80 6.10
C ILE A 210 5.20 -13.77 5.28
N ALA A 211 5.32 -13.61 3.96
CA ALA A 211 6.21 -14.43 3.15
C ALA A 211 7.68 -14.29 3.59
N THR A 212 8.10 -13.09 3.99
CA THR A 212 9.43 -12.87 4.59
C THR A 212 9.59 -13.69 5.86
N LEU A 213 8.60 -13.68 6.76
CA LEU A 213 8.66 -14.43 8.02
C LEU A 213 8.70 -15.95 7.79
N ILE A 214 7.94 -16.46 6.81
CA ILE A 214 7.95 -17.88 6.41
C ILE A 214 9.34 -18.24 5.86
N ALA A 215 9.86 -17.47 4.91
CA ALA A 215 11.17 -17.74 4.30
C ALA A 215 12.30 -17.74 5.34
N LEU A 216 12.33 -16.75 6.23
CA LEU A 216 13.30 -16.69 7.33
C LEU A 216 13.20 -17.92 8.22
N GLY A 217 11.99 -18.40 8.48
CA GLY A 217 11.80 -19.59 9.29
C GLY A 217 12.17 -20.90 8.66
N ILE A 218 12.03 -21.01 7.35
CA ILE A 218 12.61 -22.11 6.59
C ILE A 218 14.14 -22.05 6.66
N LEU A 219 14.74 -20.87 6.46
CA LEU A 219 16.18 -20.68 6.45
C LEU A 219 16.86 -20.96 7.79
N GLU A 220 16.18 -20.72 8.92
CA GLU A 220 16.70 -21.09 10.23
C GLU A 220 16.87 -22.60 10.40
N GLN A 221 16.00 -23.41 9.79
CA GLN A 221 16.13 -24.88 9.82
C GLN A 221 17.39 -25.37 9.10
N TRP A 222 17.93 -24.55 8.21
CA TRP A 222 19.16 -24.79 7.47
C TRP A 222 20.40 -24.14 8.10
N ASP A 223 20.26 -23.48 9.25
CA ASP A 223 21.33 -22.68 9.88
C ASP A 223 22.02 -21.77 8.85
N ILE A 224 21.21 -20.95 8.16
CA ILE A 224 21.67 -20.11 7.03
C ILE A 224 22.88 -19.22 7.39
N GLY A 225 23.03 -18.85 8.66
CA GLY A 225 24.16 -18.06 9.16
C GLY A 225 25.52 -18.77 9.10
N SER A 226 25.53 -20.10 8.95
CA SER A 226 26.76 -20.88 8.76
C SER A 226 27.36 -20.74 7.34
N TYR A 227 26.56 -20.27 6.38
CA TYR A 227 27.00 -20.06 5.00
C TYR A 227 27.49 -18.62 4.78
N THR A 228 28.51 -18.47 3.94
CA THR A 228 28.98 -17.13 3.55
C THR A 228 27.89 -16.43 2.72
N PRO A 229 27.53 -15.17 3.02
CA PRO A 229 26.61 -14.39 2.20
C PRO A 229 27.03 -14.40 0.72
N ASP A 230 26.05 -14.48 -0.18
CA ASP A 230 26.22 -14.57 -1.63
C ASP A 230 26.98 -15.82 -2.16
N SER A 231 27.32 -16.78 -1.30
CA SER A 231 27.78 -18.09 -1.77
C SER A 231 26.66 -18.86 -2.47
N VAL A 232 27.02 -19.80 -3.36
CA VAL A 232 26.03 -20.61 -4.10
C VAL A 232 25.03 -21.30 -3.17
N PRO A 233 25.43 -21.99 -2.08
CA PRO A 233 24.47 -22.59 -1.15
C PRO A 233 23.59 -21.55 -0.45
N TRP A 234 24.15 -20.39 -0.08
CA TRP A 234 23.38 -19.32 0.57
C TRP A 234 22.29 -18.77 -0.34
N LEU A 235 22.64 -18.49 -1.61
CA LEU A 235 21.69 -18.01 -2.62
C LEU A 235 20.64 -19.06 -2.93
N HIS A 236 21.05 -20.32 -3.10
CA HIS A 236 20.15 -21.44 -3.37
C HIS A 236 19.07 -21.59 -2.30
N LEU A 237 19.49 -21.74 -1.04
CA LEU A 237 18.58 -21.86 0.09
C LEU A 237 17.64 -20.66 0.20
N SER A 238 18.16 -19.44 0.00
CA SER A 238 17.36 -18.21 0.05
C SER A 238 16.30 -18.15 -1.05
N ILE A 239 16.66 -18.55 -2.27
CA ILE A 239 15.74 -18.60 -3.41
C ILE A 239 14.65 -19.65 -3.19
N GLU A 240 15.02 -20.87 -2.79
CA GLU A 240 14.06 -21.96 -2.60
C GLU A 240 13.12 -21.70 -1.40
N ALA A 241 13.64 -21.15 -0.30
CA ALA A 241 12.82 -20.74 0.83
C ALA A 241 11.79 -19.66 0.43
N MET A 242 12.21 -18.66 -0.36
CA MET A 242 11.31 -17.61 -0.84
C MET A 242 10.26 -18.16 -1.82
N LYS A 243 10.63 -19.08 -2.73
CA LYS A 243 9.66 -19.74 -3.61
C LYS A 243 8.56 -20.45 -2.81
N LEU A 244 8.94 -21.21 -1.78
CA LEU A 244 7.98 -21.90 -0.91
C LEU A 244 7.07 -20.90 -0.19
N ALA A 245 7.64 -19.82 0.35
CA ALA A 245 6.86 -18.77 1.01
C ALA A 245 5.90 -18.05 0.05
N LEU A 246 6.28 -17.82 -1.20
CA LEU A 246 5.42 -17.21 -2.22
C LEU A 246 4.28 -18.15 -2.64
N VAL A 247 4.51 -19.47 -2.67
CA VAL A 247 3.44 -20.46 -2.88
C VAL A 247 2.43 -20.42 -1.73
N ASP A 248 2.91 -20.26 -0.48
CA ASP A 248 2.02 -20.13 0.68
C ASP A 248 1.21 -18.84 0.65
N LEU A 249 1.85 -17.75 0.27
CA LEU A 249 1.19 -16.47 0.08
C LEU A 249 0.06 -16.59 -0.96
N ASP A 250 0.35 -17.13 -2.14
CA ASP A 250 -0.63 -17.28 -3.21
C ASP A 250 -1.81 -18.17 -2.81
N ARG A 251 -1.55 -19.23 -2.04
CA ARG A 251 -2.60 -20.18 -1.64
C ARG A 251 -3.47 -19.70 -0.49
N TYR A 252 -2.90 -19.00 0.50
CA TYR A 252 -3.52 -18.80 1.81
C TYR A 252 -3.72 -17.33 2.21
N VAL A 253 -2.94 -16.39 1.68
CA VAL A 253 -3.03 -14.97 2.09
C VAL A 253 -4.19 -14.29 1.40
N THR A 254 -5.09 -13.73 2.19
CA THR A 254 -6.26 -12.95 1.75
C THR A 254 -6.59 -11.90 2.82
N ASP A 255 -7.77 -11.27 2.76
CA ASP A 255 -8.27 -10.44 3.86
C ASP A 255 -8.27 -11.24 5.18
N TYR A 256 -7.81 -10.60 6.26
CA TYR A 256 -7.58 -11.24 7.55
C TYR A 256 -8.84 -11.92 8.09
N ASP A 257 -10.00 -11.26 7.94
CA ASP A 257 -11.29 -11.75 8.39
C ASP A 257 -11.82 -12.94 7.57
N HIS A 258 -11.15 -13.26 6.46
CA HIS A 258 -11.51 -14.32 5.51
C HIS A 258 -10.46 -15.43 5.40
N LEU A 259 -9.44 -15.43 6.27
CA LEU A 259 -8.45 -16.50 6.30
C LEU A 259 -9.10 -17.85 6.67
N GLU A 260 -8.68 -18.93 6.01
CA GLU A 260 -9.15 -20.29 6.31
C GLU A 260 -8.71 -20.76 7.72
N PHE A 261 -7.62 -20.18 8.23
CA PHE A 261 -7.03 -20.48 9.54
C PHE A 261 -6.15 -19.31 10.01
N PRO A 262 -5.80 -19.22 11.31
CA PRO A 262 -4.94 -18.14 11.83
C PRO A 262 -3.59 -18.07 11.12
N ALA A 263 -3.17 -16.88 10.69
CA ALA A 263 -1.96 -16.67 9.90
C ALA A 263 -0.69 -17.17 10.62
N GLU A 264 -0.68 -17.15 11.96
CA GLU A 264 0.41 -17.62 12.81
C GLU A 264 0.74 -19.10 12.60
N LEU A 265 -0.21 -19.91 12.12
CA LEU A 265 0.05 -21.32 11.82
C LEU A 265 1.08 -21.51 10.70
N LEU A 266 1.13 -20.58 9.73
CA LEU A 266 2.17 -20.55 8.69
C LEU A 266 3.56 -20.26 9.26
N LEU A 267 3.63 -19.74 10.49
CA LEU A 267 4.87 -19.39 11.18
C LEU A 267 5.25 -20.41 12.25
N SER A 268 4.47 -21.48 12.41
CA SER A 268 4.76 -22.52 13.39
C SER A 268 6.03 -23.31 13.03
N ASP A 269 6.86 -23.62 14.02
CA ASP A 269 8.13 -24.33 13.80
C ASP A 269 7.94 -25.69 13.12
N SER A 270 6.85 -26.39 13.43
CA SER A 270 6.52 -27.67 12.81
C SER A 270 6.23 -27.51 11.32
N TYR A 271 5.48 -26.48 10.93
CA TYR A 271 5.15 -26.21 9.53
C TYR A 271 6.40 -25.77 8.75
N LEU A 272 7.17 -24.83 9.30
CA LEU A 272 8.39 -24.32 8.67
C LEU A 272 9.44 -25.41 8.48
N LYS A 273 9.56 -26.34 9.44
CA LYS A 273 10.41 -27.51 9.31
C LYS A 273 9.95 -28.46 8.19
N GLN A 274 8.64 -28.68 8.03
CA GLN A 274 8.11 -29.45 6.91
C GLN A 274 8.40 -28.77 5.57
N ARG A 275 8.23 -27.45 5.50
CA ARG A 275 8.58 -26.66 4.31
C ARG A 275 10.07 -26.76 3.99
N ALA A 276 10.94 -26.64 4.99
CA ALA A 276 12.39 -26.73 4.80
C ALA A 276 12.86 -28.07 4.21
N GLN A 277 12.17 -29.18 4.50
CA GLN A 277 12.47 -30.50 3.94
C GLN A 277 12.22 -30.62 2.43
N LEU A 278 11.50 -29.67 1.84
CA LEU A 278 11.24 -29.64 0.40
C LEU A 278 12.40 -29.06 -0.41
N ILE A 279 13.37 -28.40 0.25
CA ILE A 279 14.53 -27.83 -0.41
C ILE A 279 15.58 -28.93 -0.63
N ASN A 280 15.93 -29.18 -1.88
CA ASN A 280 17.03 -30.06 -2.24
C ASN A 280 18.32 -29.22 -2.37
N PRO A 281 19.36 -29.42 -1.54
CA PRO A 281 20.57 -28.60 -1.59
C PRO A 281 21.44 -28.83 -2.84
N ASP A 282 21.20 -29.92 -3.57
CA ASP A 282 22.05 -30.35 -4.70
C ASP A 282 21.41 -30.11 -6.08
N GLN A 283 20.21 -29.50 -6.15
CA GLN A 283 19.45 -29.28 -7.39
C GLN A 283 18.93 -27.87 -7.52
#